data_AF-A0A188QQV8-F1
#
_entry.id   AF-A0A188QQV8-F1
#
_cell.length_a   1.000
_cell.length_b   1.000
_cell.length_c   1.000
_cell.angle_alpha   90.00
_cell.angle_beta   90.00
_cell.angle_gamma   90.00
#
_symmetry.space_group_name_H-M   'P 1'
#
loop_
_entity.id
_entity.type
_entity.pdbx_description
1 polymer ?
#
loop_
_entity_poly.entity_id
_entity_poly.type
_entity_poly.pdbx_seq_one_letter_code
_entity_poly.pdbx_strand_id
1 'polypeptide(L)'
;IISRNPMKGQKANNNNSNGLPKGFCHAVQRSFIDYKNMILGTSVNIYEYIGKLQEDIKKIIEQERTKTKDKKDGSGADKVNDWWKGIEGEMWGAVKCGIKTINKKQKKNGTFNGNECGVSPQ
;
A
#
# COMPACT_ATOMS: atom_id res chain seq x y z
N ILE A 1 14.83 50.40 21.75
CA ILE A 1 14.10 49.88 20.56
C ILE A 1 14.29 48.36 20.55
N ILE A 2 13.30 47.60 21.01
CA ILE A 2 13.38 46.13 21.00
C ILE A 2 12.99 45.68 19.59
N SER A 3 13.97 45.22 18.82
CA SER A 3 13.77 44.66 17.48
C SER A 3 12.84 43.45 17.57
N ARG A 4 11.63 43.57 17.01
CA ARG A 4 10.71 42.45 16.86
C ARG A 4 11.24 41.58 15.71
N ASN A 5 11.75 40.40 16.05
CA ASN A 5 12.11 39.38 15.06
C ASN A 5 10.85 38.97 14.25
N PRO A 6 10.77 39.21 12.93
CA PRO A 6 9.54 39.06 12.15
C PRO A 6 9.20 37.60 11.80
N MET A 7 9.94 36.60 12.30
CA MET A 7 9.81 35.21 11.85
C MET A 7 8.80 34.35 12.63
N LYS A 8 7.98 34.93 13.51
CA LYS A 8 6.96 34.19 14.27
C LYS A 8 5.64 34.12 13.48
N GLY A 9 5.62 33.37 12.38
CA GLY A 9 4.41 33.27 11.56
C GLY A 9 4.37 32.25 10.42
N GLN A 10 5.48 31.62 10.05
CA GLN A 10 5.42 30.56 9.05
C GLN A 10 5.05 29.24 9.73
N LYS A 11 3.75 28.91 9.73
CA LYS A 11 3.33 27.52 9.87
C LYS A 11 4.02 26.76 8.75
N ALA A 12 5.04 25.96 9.07
CA ALA A 12 5.63 25.05 8.12
C ALA A 12 4.48 24.24 7.50
N ASN A 13 4.35 24.36 6.19
CA ASN A 13 3.49 23.53 5.39
C ASN A 13 3.96 22.08 5.60
N ASN A 14 3.30 21.33 6.49
CA ASN A 14 3.61 19.92 6.77
C ASN A 14 3.03 18.97 5.73
N ASN A 15 2.48 19.49 4.63
CA ASN A 15 1.82 18.74 3.58
C ASN A 15 2.64 18.75 2.29
N ASN A 16 2.47 17.72 1.45
CA ASN A 16 3.02 17.66 0.11
C ASN A 16 2.22 18.56 -0.86
N SER A 17 2.66 18.62 -2.11
CA SER A 17 2.01 19.38 -3.19
C SER A 17 0.55 18.99 -3.42
N ASN A 18 0.18 17.75 -3.10
CA ASN A 18 -1.18 17.23 -3.23
C ASN A 18 -2.06 17.53 -2.00
N GLY A 19 -1.51 18.09 -0.93
CA GLY A 19 -2.22 18.41 0.32
C GLY A 19 -2.29 17.26 1.32
N LEU A 20 -1.58 16.15 1.09
CA LEU A 20 -1.42 15.05 2.05
C LEU A 20 -0.23 15.31 2.99
N PRO A 21 -0.21 14.78 4.22
CA PRO A 21 0.93 14.92 5.11
C PRO A 21 2.24 14.47 4.47
N LYS A 22 3.34 15.19 4.74
CA LYS A 22 4.67 14.82 4.26
C LYS A 22 5.01 13.39 4.72
N GLY A 23 5.48 12.56 3.79
CA GLY A 23 5.82 11.16 4.06
C GLY A 23 4.64 10.17 4.01
N PHE A 24 3.39 10.63 3.91
CA PHE A 24 2.22 9.77 3.81
C PHE A 24 2.34 8.75 2.67
N CYS A 25 2.62 9.21 1.46
CA CYS A 25 2.70 8.31 0.30
C CYS A 25 3.85 7.28 0.41
N HIS A 26 5.00 7.68 0.96
CA HIS A 26 6.10 6.74 1.20
C HIS A 26 5.71 5.68 2.23
N ALA A 27 4.96 6.05 3.27
CA ALA A 27 4.46 5.09 4.26
C ALA A 27 3.46 4.11 3.61
N VAL A 28 2.51 4.61 2.83
CA VAL A 28 1.54 3.77 2.10
C VAL A 28 2.22 2.78 1.15
N GLN A 29 3.20 3.24 0.37
CA GLN A 29 3.94 2.39 -0.57
C GLN A 29 4.73 1.29 0.17
N ARG A 30 5.41 1.64 1.26
CA ARG A 30 6.13 0.66 2.09
C ARG A 30 5.20 -0.38 2.68
N SER A 31 4.07 0.05 3.26
CA SER A 31 3.07 -0.88 3.80
C SER A 31 2.48 -1.78 2.73
N PHE A 32 2.24 -1.27 1.51
CA PHE A 32 1.79 -2.10 0.40
C PHE A 32 2.82 -3.19 0.03
N ILE A 33 4.10 -2.84 0.02
CA ILE A 33 5.20 -3.79 -0.19
C ILE A 33 5.29 -4.80 0.95
N ASP A 34 5.07 -4.38 2.20
CA ASP A 34 5.04 -5.29 3.35
C ASP A 34 3.93 -6.33 3.21
N TYR A 35 2.71 -5.92 2.83
CA TYR A 35 1.60 -6.84 2.55
C TYR A 35 1.92 -7.79 1.39
N LYS A 36 2.49 -7.28 0.30
CA LYS A 36 2.94 -8.10 -0.83
C LYS A 36 3.92 -9.17 -0.36
N ASN A 37 4.98 -8.77 0.34
CA ASN A 37 6.02 -9.70 0.79
C ASN A 37 5.48 -10.70 1.83
N MET A 38 4.54 -10.29 2.69
CA MET A 38 3.87 -11.19 3.63
C MET A 38 3.07 -12.27 2.90
N ILE A 39 2.33 -11.90 1.85
CA ILE A 39 1.53 -12.83 1.03
C ILE A 39 2.42 -13.75 0.18
N LEU A 40 3.46 -13.20 -0.43
CA LEU A 40 4.40 -13.95 -1.27
C LEU A 40 5.33 -14.87 -0.48
N GLY A 41 5.35 -14.77 0.86
CA GLY A 41 6.27 -15.52 1.70
C GLY A 41 7.71 -15.02 1.66
N THR A 42 7.96 -13.84 1.07
CA THR A 42 9.28 -13.21 0.96
C THR A 42 9.55 -12.19 2.06
N SER A 43 8.62 -12.01 3.01
CA SER A 43 8.83 -11.14 4.16
C SER A 43 10.01 -11.64 4.98
N VAL A 44 10.93 -10.73 5.37
CA VAL A 44 12.13 -11.00 6.18
C VAL A 44 11.79 -11.33 7.66
N ASN A 45 10.56 -11.79 7.92
CA ASN A 45 10.00 -11.76 9.26
C ASN A 45 10.28 -13.06 10.03
N ILE A 46 10.86 -12.90 11.22
CA ILE A 46 11.38 -13.97 12.10
C ILE A 46 10.31 -14.53 13.05
N TYR A 47 9.07 -14.08 12.95
CA TYR A 47 8.01 -14.49 13.87
C TYR A 47 7.35 -15.80 13.43
N GLU A 48 7.35 -16.79 14.31
CA GLU A 48 6.81 -18.13 14.09
C GLU A 48 5.33 -18.14 13.63
N TYR A 49 4.53 -17.17 14.08
CA TYR A 49 3.13 -17.05 13.69
C TYR A 49 2.92 -16.62 12.22
N ILE A 50 3.90 -15.92 11.64
CA ILE A 50 3.83 -15.49 10.23
C ILE A 50 4.10 -16.67 9.31
N GLY A 51 4.96 -17.61 9.70
CA GLY A 51 5.20 -18.83 8.94
C GLY A 51 3.93 -19.65 8.72
N LYS A 52 3.11 -19.82 9.76
CA LYS A 52 1.80 -20.51 9.65
C LYS A 52 0.83 -19.77 8.73
N LEU A 53 0.78 -18.44 8.83
CA LEU A 53 -0.04 -17.60 7.96
C LEU A 53 0.36 -17.76 6.48
N GLN A 54 1.66 -17.80 6.19
CA GLN A 54 2.17 -18.00 4.82
C GLN A 54 1.77 -19.36 4.26
N GLU A 55 1.88 -20.43 5.05
CA GLU A 55 1.44 -21.77 4.63
C GLU A 55 -0.06 -21.82 4.35
N ASP A 56 -0.87 -21.19 5.20
CA ASP A 56 -2.32 -21.17 5.03
C ASP A 56 -2.74 -20.34 3.80
N ILE A 57 -2.10 -19.19 3.56
CA ILE A 57 -2.29 -18.39 2.33
C ILE A 57 -1.95 -19.24 1.11
N LYS A 58 -0.82 -19.96 1.13
CA LYS A 58 -0.41 -20.82 0.01
C LYS A 58 -1.44 -21.92 -0.26
N LYS A 59 -1.94 -22.60 0.77
CA LYS A 59 -2.97 -23.64 0.64
C LYS A 59 -4.25 -23.08 0.02
N ILE A 60 -4.71 -21.90 0.47
CA ILE A 60 -5.92 -21.26 -0.06
C ILE A 60 -5.74 -20.89 -1.54
N ILE A 61 -4.60 -20.30 -1.91
CA ILE A 61 -4.32 -19.93 -3.30
C ILE A 61 -4.26 -21.18 -4.19
N GLU A 62 -3.62 -22.27 -3.73
CA GLU A 62 -3.60 -23.53 -4.47
C GLU A 62 -5.01 -24.13 -4.63
N GLN A 63 -5.86 -24.04 -3.62
CA GLN A 63 -7.26 -24.49 -3.71
C GLN A 63 -8.09 -23.64 -4.68
N GLU A 64 -8.00 -22.32 -4.62
CA GLU A 64 -8.72 -21.43 -5.54
C GLU A 64 -8.28 -21.62 -6.99
N ARG A 65 -6.98 -21.85 -7.22
CA ARG A 65 -6.44 -22.13 -8.55
C ARG A 65 -6.73 -23.53 -9.09
N THR A 66 -7.01 -24.51 -8.24
CA THR A 66 -7.42 -25.85 -8.72
C THR A 66 -8.90 -25.88 -9.13
N LYS A 67 -9.72 -24.97 -8.59
CA LYS A 67 -11.12 -24.76 -9.03
C LYS A 67 -11.21 -24.03 -10.37
N THR A 68 -10.30 -23.09 -10.64
CA THR A 68 -10.17 -22.41 -11.93
C THR A 68 -9.31 -23.28 -12.87
N LYS A 69 -9.70 -23.45 -14.14
CA LYS A 69 -9.04 -24.40 -15.09
C LYS A 69 -7.59 -24.03 -15.48
N ASP A 70 -6.97 -23.05 -14.83
CA ASP A 70 -5.62 -22.57 -15.11
C ASP A 70 -4.56 -23.42 -14.40
N LYS A 71 -4.48 -24.70 -14.80
CA LYS A 71 -3.34 -25.56 -14.49
C LYS A 71 -2.15 -25.15 -15.37
N LYS A 72 -1.39 -24.15 -14.94
CA LYS A 72 -0.01 -23.97 -15.38
C LYS A 72 0.90 -24.78 -14.46
N ASP A 73 1.64 -25.72 -15.04
CA ASP A 73 2.67 -26.48 -14.35
C ASP A 73 3.80 -25.54 -13.94
N GLY A 74 3.90 -25.27 -12.63
CA GLY A 74 4.90 -24.38 -12.03
C GLY A 74 5.04 -24.65 -10.54
N SER A 75 6.15 -24.24 -9.91
CA SER A 75 6.41 -24.48 -8.49
C SER A 75 5.44 -23.68 -7.61
N GLY A 76 5.26 -24.08 -6.34
CA GLY A 76 4.31 -23.42 -5.43
C GLY A 76 4.58 -21.92 -5.20
N ALA A 77 5.83 -21.46 -5.30
CA ALA A 77 6.19 -20.04 -5.18
C ALA A 77 5.79 -19.24 -6.45
N ASP A 78 5.97 -19.84 -7.62
CA ASP A 78 5.56 -19.23 -8.91
C ASP A 78 4.04 -19.01 -8.95
N LYS A 79 3.26 -19.93 -8.35
CA LYS A 79 1.80 -19.86 -8.29
C LYS A 79 1.27 -18.69 -7.46
N VAL A 80 1.88 -18.43 -6.29
CA VAL A 80 1.48 -17.33 -5.40
C VAL A 80 1.87 -15.98 -5.99
N ASN A 81 3.03 -15.91 -6.66
CA ASN A 81 3.46 -14.71 -7.38
C ASN A 81 2.53 -14.36 -8.55
N ASP A 82 2.15 -15.36 -9.36
CA ASP A 82 1.20 -15.16 -10.46
C ASP A 82 -0.18 -14.75 -9.97
N TRP A 83 -0.64 -15.34 -8.86
CA TRP A 83 -1.90 -14.94 -8.23
C TRP A 83 -1.84 -13.47 -7.77
N TRP A 84 -0.77 -13.07 -7.08
CA TRP A 84 -0.58 -11.69 -6.65
C TRP A 84 -0.59 -10.71 -7.84
N LYS A 85 0.13 -11.01 -8.92
CA LYS A 85 0.13 -10.19 -10.15
C LYS A 85 -1.27 -10.01 -10.72
N GLY A 86 -2.14 -11.02 -10.60
CA GLY A 86 -3.53 -10.95 -11.04
C GLY A 86 -4.39 -9.97 -10.21
N ILE A 87 -4.09 -9.80 -8.93
CA ILE A 87 -4.88 -8.97 -8.00
C ILE A 87 -4.19 -7.65 -7.59
N GLU A 88 -2.92 -7.45 -7.93
CA GLU A 88 -2.10 -6.30 -7.48
C GLU A 88 -2.76 -4.96 -7.84
N GLY A 89 -3.40 -4.89 -9.02
CA GLY A 89 -4.16 -3.72 -9.45
C GLY A 89 -5.41 -3.44 -8.62
N GLU A 90 -6.14 -4.48 -8.21
CA GLU A 90 -7.31 -4.37 -7.33
C GLU A 90 -6.91 -3.96 -5.91
N MET A 91 -5.83 -4.55 -5.40
CA MET A 91 -5.25 -4.20 -4.10
C MET A 91 -4.79 -2.74 -4.07
N TRP A 92 -4.14 -2.25 -5.14
CA TRP A 92 -3.84 -0.82 -5.27
C TRP A 92 -5.11 0.03 -5.42
N GLY A 93 -6.16 -0.52 -6.05
CA GLY A 93 -7.50 0.08 -6.06
C GLY A 93 -8.03 0.38 -4.66
N ALA A 94 -7.81 -0.52 -3.69
CA ALA A 94 -8.18 -0.32 -2.29
C ALA A 94 -7.40 0.85 -1.65
N VAL A 95 -6.10 0.98 -1.94
CA VAL A 95 -5.29 2.13 -1.51
C VAL A 95 -5.87 3.44 -2.05
N LYS A 96 -6.13 3.49 -3.36
CA LYS A 96 -6.75 4.67 -4.00
C LYS A 96 -8.11 4.99 -3.40
N CYS A 97 -8.91 3.98 -3.07
CA CYS A 97 -10.19 4.14 -2.40
C CYS A 97 -10.02 4.77 -1.01
N GLY A 98 -9.09 4.27 -0.20
CA GLY A 98 -8.77 4.82 1.12
C GLY A 98 -8.29 6.28 1.06
N ILE A 99 -7.50 6.65 0.05
CA ILE A 99 -7.06 8.04 -0.14
C ILE A 99 -8.26 8.97 -0.44
N LYS A 100 -9.22 8.51 -1.25
CA LYS A 100 -10.45 9.29 -1.56
C LYS A 100 -11.31 9.57 -0.34
N THR A 101 -11.26 8.73 0.70
CA THR A 101 -12.05 8.93 1.93
C THR A 101 -11.43 9.92 2.91
N ILE A 102 -10.18 10.36 2.68
CA ILE A 102 -9.52 11.35 3.53
C ILE A 102 -10.30 12.67 3.47
N ASN A 103 -10.84 13.07 4.63
CA ASN A 103 -11.75 14.20 4.77
C ASN A 103 -11.19 15.55 4.29
N LYS A 104 -12.06 16.37 3.68
CA LYS A 104 -11.78 17.70 3.10
C LYS A 104 -11.08 18.71 4.03
N LYS A 105 -11.05 18.49 5.36
CA LYS A 105 -10.39 19.41 6.31
C LYS A 105 -8.89 19.58 6.05
N GLN A 106 -8.22 18.63 5.38
CA GLN A 106 -6.80 18.74 5.02
C GLN A 106 -6.55 19.34 3.63
N LYS A 107 -7.49 19.20 2.68
CA LYS A 107 -7.34 19.77 1.33
C LYS A 107 -8.07 21.11 1.28
N LYS A 108 -7.31 22.20 1.37
CA LYS A 108 -7.85 23.57 1.43
C LYS A 108 -8.79 23.96 0.28
N ASN A 109 -8.81 23.23 -0.85
CA ASN A 109 -9.76 23.42 -1.97
C ASN A 109 -9.83 22.18 -2.89
N GLY A 110 -10.45 21.07 -2.45
CA GLY A 110 -10.81 19.95 -3.35
C GLY A 110 -10.96 18.59 -2.68
N THR A 111 -11.44 17.59 -3.43
CA THR A 111 -11.49 16.16 -3.03
C THR A 111 -10.23 15.45 -3.53
N PHE A 112 -9.71 14.47 -2.79
CA PHE A 112 -8.63 13.61 -3.29
C PHE A 112 -9.16 12.67 -4.38
N ASN A 113 -8.42 12.49 -5.47
CA ASN A 113 -8.83 11.63 -6.58
C ASN A 113 -8.32 10.18 -6.43
N GLY A 114 -7.51 9.91 -5.40
CA GLY A 114 -6.95 8.61 -5.06
C GLY A 114 -5.56 8.37 -5.66
N ASN A 115 -5.13 9.15 -6.65
CA ASN A 115 -3.86 8.97 -7.35
C ASN A 115 -2.71 9.78 -6.73
N GLU A 116 -2.93 10.43 -5.57
CA GLU A 116 -1.95 11.31 -4.94
C GLU A 116 -0.64 10.59 -4.55
N CYS A 117 -0.68 9.26 -4.40
CA CYS A 117 0.47 8.41 -4.13
C CYS A 117 0.87 7.52 -5.34
N GLY A 118 0.34 7.81 -6.53
CA GLY A 118 0.61 7.07 -7.77
C GLY A 118 -0.61 6.34 -8.33
N VAL A 119 -0.65 6.19 -9.66
CA VAL A 119 -1.71 5.43 -10.36
C VAL A 119 -1.57 3.91 -10.18
N SER A 120 -0.34 3.47 -9.92
CA SER A 120 0.11 2.10 -9.65
C SER A 120 1.05 2.10 -8.44
N PRO A 121 1.26 0.95 -7.77
CA PRO A 121 2.32 0.82 -6.78
C PRO A 121 3.69 1.05 -7.45
N GLN A 122 4.64 1.60 -6.67
CA GLN A 122 6.04 1.81 -7.10
C GLN A 122 6.92 0.64 -6.69
#